data_AF-A0A662BPC5-F1
#
_entry.id   AF-A0A662BPC5-F1
#
_cell.length_a   1.000
_cell.length_b   1.000
_cell.length_c   1.000
_cell.angle_alpha   90.00
_cell.angle_beta   90.00
_cell.angle_gamma   90.00
#
_symmetry.space_group_name_H-M   'P 1'
#
loop_
_entity.id
_entity.type
_entity.pdbx_description
1 polymer ?
#
loop_
_entity_poly.entity_id
_entity_poly.type
_entity_poly.pdbx_seq_one_letter_code
_entity_poly.pdbx_strand_id
1 'polypeptide(L)'
;MQENYNILIRKLDRFIRKYYMSRLFRGVIWFVAVFVFFFLLITAFEYYTWSSPRVRTALFYAYVGLNILILIRLIIMPLFKLFRVGKTMGEEEAASIIGEHFPEVRDKLINTLQLKKLSKENIALELLEASIDQKTKSLHPVPFVRAVDYRKNRKYLKYAIPPLLLLIILLLASPSMITAPSKRLIRHRAEFERPLPFTLHILNDRMEAVQYDDYTLRVEVVGEQMPAGMYLSANTNLIPFRKEASGVFSYTMNKLQHDMHFSIVAEDYSFGPYSIRVLPRPVVTNYEVSLTYPRYTAKKNEVFENTGDFVVPEGSFAEWKVITRDTR
;
A
#
# COMPACT_ATOMS: atom_id res chain seq x y z
N MET A 1 -4.53 10.76 66.64
CA MET A 1 -4.11 12.11 66.16
C MET A 1 -3.54 12.14 64.72
N GLN A 2 -3.59 11.06 63.92
CA GLN A 2 -3.00 11.04 62.55
C GLN A 2 -4.01 11.14 61.39
N GLU A 3 -5.31 11.18 61.69
CA GLU A 3 -6.36 11.03 60.67
C GLU A 3 -6.44 12.20 59.69
N ASN A 4 -6.37 13.44 60.18
CA ASN A 4 -6.45 14.63 59.33
C ASN A 4 -5.23 14.77 58.41
N TYR A 5 -4.03 14.47 58.90
CA TYR A 5 -2.82 14.46 58.07
C TYR A 5 -2.88 13.38 56.98
N ASN A 6 -3.37 12.18 57.31
CA ASN A 6 -3.60 11.12 56.32
C ASN A 6 -4.61 11.54 55.25
N ILE A 7 -5.63 12.33 55.60
CA ILE A 7 -6.57 12.91 54.63
C ILE A 7 -5.88 13.92 53.71
N LEU A 8 -4.99 14.78 54.25
CA LEU A 8 -4.20 15.73 53.46
C LEU A 8 -3.30 15.00 52.44
N ILE A 9 -2.57 13.97 52.87
CA ILE A 9 -1.72 13.16 51.98
C ILE A 9 -2.54 12.45 50.91
N ARG A 10 -3.70 11.87 51.27
CA ARG A 10 -4.62 11.28 50.27
C ARG A 10 -5.11 12.32 49.25
N LYS A 11 -5.35 13.57 49.67
CA LYS A 11 -5.72 14.68 48.76
C LYS A 11 -4.56 15.08 47.85
N LEU A 12 -3.34 15.17 48.38
CA LEU A 12 -2.12 15.42 47.59
C LEU A 12 -1.89 14.31 46.57
N ASP A 13 -2.01 13.04 46.98
CA ASP A 13 -1.89 11.89 46.09
C ASP A 13 -2.92 11.90 44.96
N ARG A 14 -4.17 12.27 45.28
CA ARG A 14 -5.23 12.42 44.27
C ARG A 14 -4.91 13.54 43.28
N PHE A 15 -4.32 14.65 43.75
CA PHE A 15 -3.84 15.71 42.88
C PHE A 15 -2.68 15.24 41.99
N ILE A 16 -1.65 14.59 42.55
CA ILE A 16 -0.48 14.09 41.82
C ILE A 16 -0.92 13.13 40.71
N ARG A 17 -1.80 12.16 41.03
CA ARG A 17 -2.36 11.22 40.04
C ARG A 17 -3.13 11.96 38.95
N LYS A 18 -3.97 12.94 39.32
CA LYS A 18 -4.74 13.72 38.35
C LYS A 18 -3.84 14.56 37.45
N TYR A 19 -2.78 15.15 38.00
CA TYR A 19 -1.80 15.96 37.28
C TYR A 19 -1.06 15.13 36.22
N TYR A 20 -0.50 13.98 36.60
CA TYR A 20 0.16 13.08 35.64
C TYR A 20 -0.81 12.56 34.60
N MET A 21 -2.06 12.28 34.98
CA MET A 21 -3.05 11.82 34.02
C MET A 21 -3.41 12.91 33.00
N SER A 22 -3.51 14.17 33.43
CA SER A 22 -3.68 15.30 32.50
C SER A 22 -2.48 15.48 31.56
N ARG A 23 -1.26 15.30 32.07
CA ARG A 23 -0.02 15.34 31.26
C ARG A 23 0.01 14.18 30.25
N LEU A 24 -0.45 12.99 30.65
CA LEU A 24 -0.56 11.83 29.76
C LEU A 24 -1.57 12.07 28.65
N PHE A 25 -2.77 12.58 28.95
CA PHE A 25 -3.75 12.94 27.92
C PHE A 25 -3.17 13.93 26.90
N ARG A 26 -2.45 14.96 27.37
CA ARG A 26 -1.76 15.89 26.47
C ARG A 26 -0.69 15.20 25.63
N GLY A 27 0.07 14.29 26.24
CA GLY A 27 1.09 13.49 25.57
C GLY A 27 0.50 12.60 24.47
N VAL A 28 -0.63 11.93 24.74
CA VAL A 28 -1.36 11.11 23.78
C VAL A 28 -1.88 11.94 22.61
N ILE A 29 -2.47 13.11 22.87
CA ILE A 29 -2.96 14.00 21.79
C ILE A 29 -1.81 14.40 20.86
N TRP A 30 -0.66 14.80 21.42
CA TRP A 30 0.53 15.13 20.63
C TRP A 30 1.10 13.93 19.88
N PHE A 31 1.15 12.77 20.53
CA PHE A 31 1.59 11.53 19.89
C PHE A 31 0.73 11.22 18.68
N VAL A 32 -0.60 11.21 18.81
CA VAL A 32 -1.52 10.96 17.69
C VAL A 32 -1.35 11.99 16.59
N ALA A 33 -1.25 13.29 16.93
CA ALA A 33 -1.07 14.35 15.94
C ALA A 33 0.19 14.14 15.10
N VAL A 34 1.34 13.91 15.75
CA VAL A 34 2.63 13.70 15.09
C VAL A 34 2.65 12.37 14.33
N PHE A 35 2.12 11.30 14.93
CA PHE A 35 2.03 9.97 14.32
C PHE A 35 1.29 10.02 12.98
N VAL A 36 0.09 10.62 12.97
CA VAL A 36 -0.75 10.73 11.77
C VAL A 36 -0.15 11.70 10.77
N PHE A 37 0.37 12.84 11.21
CA PHE A 37 0.97 13.83 10.32
C PHE A 37 2.19 13.28 9.56
N PHE A 38 3.13 12.64 10.26
CA PHE A 38 4.28 12.02 9.59
C PHE A 38 3.88 10.82 8.73
N PHE A 39 2.86 10.06 9.15
CA PHE A 39 2.33 8.98 8.32
C PHE A 39 1.79 9.51 6.98
N LEU A 40 1.03 10.60 7.01
CA LEU A 40 0.52 11.26 5.80
C LEU A 40 1.65 11.81 4.92
N LEU A 41 2.69 12.40 5.51
CA LEU A 41 3.85 12.88 4.74
C LEU A 41 4.59 11.75 4.04
N ILE A 42 4.87 10.65 4.75
CA ILE A 42 5.60 9.51 4.18
C ILE A 42 4.76 8.81 3.10
N THR A 43 3.45 8.63 3.35
CA THR A 43 2.56 8.00 2.37
C THR A 43 2.40 8.87 1.12
N ALA A 44 2.26 10.19 1.26
CA ALA A 44 2.25 11.11 0.13
C ALA A 44 3.58 11.06 -0.65
N PHE A 45 4.71 11.11 0.05
CA PHE A 45 6.03 11.00 -0.58
C PHE A 45 6.18 9.68 -1.37
N GLU A 46 5.82 8.54 -0.77
CA GLU A 46 5.86 7.22 -1.39
C GLU A 46 4.88 7.08 -2.57
N TYR A 47 3.75 7.80 -2.52
CA TYR A 47 2.78 7.83 -3.61
C TYR A 47 3.36 8.50 -4.86
N TYR A 48 4.02 9.65 -4.72
CA TYR A 48 4.57 10.40 -5.86
C TYR A 48 5.90 9.84 -6.37
N THR A 49 6.79 9.40 -5.48
CA THR A 49 8.17 9.08 -5.85
C THR A 49 8.39 7.62 -6.25
N TRP A 50 7.47 6.71 -5.92
CA TRP A 50 7.65 5.26 -6.13
C TRP A 50 9.05 4.81 -5.70
N SER A 51 9.39 5.11 -4.44
CA SER A 51 10.77 5.07 -3.95
C SER A 51 11.39 3.68 -4.10
N SER A 52 12.72 3.64 -4.20
CA SER A 52 13.47 2.38 -4.20
C SER A 52 13.37 1.67 -2.84
N PRO A 53 13.60 0.34 -2.77
CA PRO A 53 13.53 -0.41 -1.51
C PRO A 53 14.44 0.14 -0.40
N ARG A 54 15.61 0.70 -0.75
CA ARG A 54 16.54 1.32 0.21
C ARG A 54 15.95 2.54 0.89
N VAL A 55 15.35 3.44 0.09
CA VAL A 55 14.71 4.67 0.60
C VAL A 55 13.49 4.31 1.46
N ARG A 56 12.66 3.36 1.02
CA ARG A 56 11.52 2.85 1.81
C ARG A 56 11.96 2.27 3.15
N THR A 57 13.04 1.51 3.18
CA THR A 57 13.60 0.93 4.41
C THR A 57 14.05 2.03 5.37
N ALA A 58 14.78 3.03 4.88
CA ALA A 58 15.23 4.16 5.69
C ALA A 58 14.05 4.97 6.26
N LEU A 59 13.04 5.28 5.43
CA LEU A 59 11.82 5.98 5.86
C LEU A 59 11.04 5.19 6.91
N PHE A 60 10.92 3.87 6.74
CA PHE A 60 10.24 3.01 7.70
C PHE A 60 10.93 3.02 9.07
N TYR A 61 12.25 2.78 9.12
CA TYR A 61 12.97 2.79 10.40
C TYR A 61 13.04 4.18 11.04
N ALA A 62 13.13 5.25 10.24
CA ALA A 62 13.05 6.62 10.74
C ALA A 62 11.68 6.90 11.37
N TYR A 63 10.60 6.48 10.71
CA TYR A 63 9.24 6.62 11.23
C TYR A 63 9.05 5.82 12.53
N VAL A 64 9.48 4.56 12.56
CA VAL A 64 9.37 3.70 13.75
C VAL A 64 10.21 4.27 14.90
N GLY A 65 11.46 4.66 14.64
CA GLY A 65 12.36 5.24 15.64
C GLY A 65 11.83 6.53 16.25
N LEU A 66 11.33 7.45 15.40
CA LEU A 66 10.71 8.69 15.85
C LEU A 66 9.48 8.43 16.74
N ASN A 67 8.60 7.51 16.33
CA ASN A 67 7.41 7.17 17.11
C ASN A 67 7.76 6.51 18.44
N ILE A 68 8.76 5.62 18.48
CA ILE A 68 9.24 5.02 19.74
C ILE A 68 9.80 6.10 20.67
N LEU A 69 10.61 7.02 20.16
CA LEU A 69 11.19 8.11 20.97
C LEU A 69 10.09 8.99 21.60
N ILE A 70 9.09 9.38 20.79
CA ILE A 70 7.96 10.18 21.25
C ILE A 70 7.11 9.40 22.25
N LEU A 71 6.81 8.12 21.97
CA LEU A 71 6.05 7.23 22.86
C LEU A 71 6.73 7.11 24.23
N ILE A 72 8.04 6.88 24.26
CA ILE A 72 8.81 6.76 25.49
C ILE A 72 8.74 8.07 26.29
N ARG A 73 9.00 9.21 25.64
CA ARG A 73 9.12 10.51 26.31
C ARG A 73 7.76 11.08 26.74
N LEU A 74 6.71 10.92 25.94
CA LEU A 74 5.40 11.56 26.17
C LEU A 74 4.38 10.66 26.88
N ILE A 75 4.48 9.33 26.77
CA ILE A 75 3.48 8.41 27.33
C ILE A 75 4.10 7.52 28.40
N ILE A 76 5.18 6.78 28.09
CA ILE A 76 5.76 5.80 29.02
C ILE A 76 6.36 6.49 30.24
N MET A 77 7.09 7.60 30.07
CA MET A 77 7.70 8.31 31.20
C MET A 77 6.66 8.90 32.18
N PRO A 78 5.57 9.58 31.73
CA PRO A 78 4.47 9.95 32.63
C PRO A 78 3.72 8.77 33.24
N LEU A 79 3.61 7.65 32.52
CA LEU A 79 2.94 6.45 33.01
C LEU A 79 3.72 5.80 34.16
N PHE A 80 5.04 5.66 34.04
CA PHE A 80 5.89 5.18 35.15
C PHE A 80 5.78 6.08 36.39
N LYS A 81 5.73 7.40 36.19
CA LYS A 81 5.52 8.37 37.28
C LYS A 81 4.14 8.23 37.94
N LEU A 82 3.11 7.84 37.18
CA LEU A 82 1.78 7.57 37.72
C LEU A 82 1.76 6.33 38.63
N PHE A 83 2.46 5.27 38.23
CA PHE A 83 2.60 4.02 39.00
C PHE A 83 3.66 4.09 40.12
N ARG A 84 4.23 5.27 40.36
CA ARG A 84 5.30 5.52 41.35
C ARG A 84 6.56 4.68 41.16
N VAL A 85 6.86 4.31 39.91
CA VAL A 85 8.09 3.61 39.57
C VAL A 85 9.15 4.65 39.19
N GLY A 86 10.16 4.85 40.04
CA GLY A 86 11.26 5.82 39.86
C GLY A 86 11.06 7.16 40.59
N LYS A 87 11.73 8.23 40.13
CA LYS A 87 11.64 9.58 40.72
C LYS A 87 10.27 10.21 40.47
N THR A 88 9.38 10.14 41.46
CA THR A 88 8.07 10.82 41.48
C THR A 88 8.18 12.27 41.94
N MET A 89 7.18 13.08 41.62
CA MET A 89 7.02 14.41 42.19
C MET A 89 6.96 14.31 43.72
N GLY A 90 7.81 15.07 44.41
CA GLY A 90 7.82 15.15 45.86
C GLY A 90 6.57 15.84 46.39
N GLU A 91 6.20 15.58 47.65
CA GLU A 91 5.05 16.23 48.31
C GLU A 91 5.21 17.77 48.36
N GLU A 92 6.44 18.25 48.54
CA GLU A 92 6.79 19.68 48.51
C GLU A 92 6.63 20.30 47.10
N GLU A 93 7.02 19.59 46.04
CA GLU A 93 6.80 20.03 44.65
C GLU A 93 5.31 20.09 44.32
N ALA A 94 4.54 19.09 44.76
CA ALA A 94 3.09 19.07 44.61
C ALA A 94 2.45 20.27 45.32
N ALA A 95 2.90 20.58 46.55
CA ALA A 95 2.44 21.72 47.33
C ALA A 95 2.74 23.06 46.65
N SER A 96 3.91 23.21 46.04
CA SER A 96 4.29 24.40 45.28
C SER A 96 3.34 24.62 44.09
N ILE A 97 3.11 23.59 43.27
CA ILE A 97 2.22 23.68 42.10
C ILE A 97 0.76 23.94 42.51
N ILE A 98 0.29 23.34 43.61
CA ILE A 98 -1.05 23.63 44.15
C ILE A 98 -1.13 25.09 44.61
N GLY A 99 -0.08 25.58 45.26
CA GLY A 99 0.02 26.94 45.79
C GLY A 99 0.06 28.03 44.72
N GLU A 100 0.60 27.74 43.52
CA GLU A 100 0.47 28.63 42.36
C GLU A 100 -0.99 28.83 41.93
N HIS A 101 -1.82 27.79 42.08
CA HIS A 101 -3.24 27.85 41.71
C HIS A 101 -4.13 28.36 42.85
N PHE A 102 -3.74 28.11 44.10
CA PHE A 102 -4.45 28.57 45.29
C PHE A 102 -3.48 29.32 46.23
N PRO A 103 -3.24 30.62 45.98
CA PRO A 103 -2.30 31.42 46.77
C PRO A 103 -2.62 31.43 48.27
N GLU A 104 -3.91 31.39 48.60
CA GLU A 104 -4.44 31.45 49.98
C GLU A 104 -4.00 30.28 50.88
N VAL A 105 -3.62 29.15 50.28
CA VAL A 105 -3.18 27.94 51.01
C VAL A 105 -1.72 27.58 50.77
N ARG A 106 -1.00 28.26 49.87
CA ARG A 106 0.39 27.94 49.50
C ARG A 106 1.30 27.84 50.71
N ASP A 107 1.39 28.92 51.49
CA ASP A 107 2.32 29.00 52.61
C ASP A 107 1.90 28.07 53.74
N LYS A 108 0.59 27.85 53.92
CA LYS A 108 0.06 26.88 54.90
C LYS A 108 0.45 25.44 54.52
N LEU A 109 0.33 25.06 53.24
CA LEU A 109 0.65 23.73 52.74
C LEU A 109 2.15 23.40 52.91
N ILE A 110 3.01 24.30 52.43
CA ILE A 110 4.47 24.11 52.46
C ILE A 110 4.95 24.01 53.91
N ASN A 111 4.52 24.94 54.77
CA ASN A 111 4.88 24.92 56.18
C ASN A 111 4.39 23.65 56.87
N THR A 112 3.18 23.16 56.59
CA THR A 112 2.69 21.92 57.21
C THR A 112 3.48 20.68 56.81
N LEU A 113 3.94 20.60 55.55
CA LEU A 113 4.77 19.49 55.08
C LEU A 113 6.18 19.55 55.68
N GLN A 114 6.78 20.74 55.72
CA GLN A 114 8.10 20.97 56.35
C GLN A 114 8.06 20.67 57.86
N LEU A 115 7.03 21.14 58.58
CA LEU A 115 6.82 20.84 60.00
C LEU A 115 6.68 19.34 60.25
N LYS A 116 5.99 18.59 59.37
CA LYS A 116 5.89 17.14 59.52
C LYS A 116 7.24 16.45 59.31
N LYS A 117 8.03 16.90 58.33
CA LYS A 117 9.38 16.37 58.08
C LYS A 117 10.29 16.57 59.29
N LEU A 118 10.26 17.77 59.90
CA LEU A 118 10.98 18.08 61.14
C LEU A 118 10.45 17.29 62.36
N SER A 119 9.14 17.05 62.44
CA SER A 119 8.54 16.24 63.53
C SER A 119 8.92 14.76 63.47
N LYS A 120 9.33 14.25 62.31
CA LYS A 120 9.90 12.89 62.20
C LYS A 120 11.34 12.81 62.73
N GLU A 121 12.02 13.96 62.85
CA GLU A 121 13.42 14.06 63.27
C GLU A 121 13.57 14.47 64.75
N ASN A 122 12.56 15.08 65.39
CA ASN A 122 12.63 15.57 66.77
C ASN A 122 11.45 15.11 67.66
N ILE A 123 11.73 14.89 68.94
CA ILE A 123 10.89 14.16 69.93
C ILE A 123 9.76 15.02 70.57
N ALA A 124 9.68 16.33 70.32
CA ALA A 124 8.63 17.19 70.88
C ALA A 124 7.28 17.02 70.14
N LEU A 125 6.55 15.96 70.48
CA LEU A 125 5.45 15.42 69.66
C LEU A 125 4.12 16.20 69.78
N GLU A 126 3.67 16.54 70.99
CA GLU A 126 2.25 16.92 71.19
C GLU A 126 1.85 18.31 70.68
N LEU A 127 2.63 19.36 70.99
CA LEU A 127 2.32 20.74 70.54
C LEU A 127 2.51 20.90 69.02
N LEU A 128 3.48 20.19 68.45
CA LEU A 128 3.72 20.13 67.01
C LEU A 128 2.57 19.38 66.30
N GLU A 129 2.14 18.24 66.83
CA GLU A 129 1.00 17.51 66.27
C GLU A 129 -0.30 18.29 66.34
N ALA A 130 -0.57 19.00 67.44
CA ALA A 130 -1.75 19.87 67.57
C ALA A 130 -1.72 21.03 66.55
N SER A 131 -0.55 21.63 66.34
CA SER A 131 -0.36 22.69 65.34
C SER A 131 -0.54 22.18 63.91
N ILE A 132 -0.06 20.96 63.61
CA ILE A 132 -0.27 20.29 62.32
C ILE A 132 -1.76 19.98 62.10
N ASP A 133 -2.46 19.51 63.13
CA ASP A 133 -3.88 19.17 63.05
C ASP A 133 -4.75 20.42 62.79
N GLN A 134 -4.51 21.51 63.54
CA GLN A 134 -5.21 22.78 63.36
C GLN A 134 -4.99 23.36 61.95
N LYS A 135 -3.75 23.38 61.47
CA LYS A 135 -3.44 23.88 60.12
C LYS A 135 -4.05 22.98 59.04
N THR A 136 -4.07 21.66 59.24
CA THR A 136 -4.69 20.72 58.29
C THR A 136 -6.20 20.88 58.18
N LYS A 137 -6.90 21.17 59.29
CA LYS A 137 -8.33 21.49 59.28
C LYS A 137 -8.66 22.73 58.43
N SER A 138 -7.80 23.75 58.44
CA SER A 138 -7.98 24.93 57.58
C SER A 138 -7.83 24.65 56.08
N LEU A 139 -7.14 23.55 55.72
CA LEU A 139 -6.89 23.14 54.33
C LEU A 139 -7.97 22.19 53.78
N HIS A 140 -8.85 21.68 54.65
CA HIS A 140 -9.88 20.71 54.29
C HIS A 140 -10.87 21.17 53.19
N PRO A 141 -11.34 22.43 53.18
CA PRO A 141 -12.33 22.90 52.21
C PRO A 141 -11.80 23.03 50.78
N VAL A 142 -10.48 23.08 50.57
CA VAL A 142 -9.89 23.39 49.26
C VAL A 142 -9.77 22.12 48.39
N PRO A 143 -10.43 22.07 47.21
CA PRO A 143 -10.32 20.92 46.33
C PRO A 143 -9.06 21.01 45.46
N PHE A 144 -7.92 20.49 45.94
CA PHE A 144 -6.64 20.50 45.18
C PHE A 144 -6.78 19.94 43.76
N VAL A 145 -7.68 18.97 43.59
CA VAL A 145 -8.03 18.31 42.33
C VAL A 145 -8.54 19.30 41.25
N ARG A 146 -9.08 20.47 41.63
CA ARG A 146 -9.54 21.50 40.68
C ARG A 146 -8.40 22.28 40.01
N ALA A 147 -7.20 22.29 40.59
CA ALA A 147 -6.03 22.91 39.97
C ALA A 147 -5.61 22.23 38.66
N VAL A 148 -6.06 20.98 38.43
CA VAL A 148 -5.88 20.27 37.17
C VAL A 148 -7.18 20.25 36.38
N ASP A 149 -7.24 21.10 35.34
CA ASP A 149 -8.37 21.13 34.40
C ASP A 149 -8.03 20.40 33.10
N TYR A 150 -8.79 19.34 32.80
CA TYR A 150 -8.69 18.59 31.55
C TYR A 150 -9.19 19.39 30.34
N ARG A 151 -10.06 20.38 30.54
CA ARG A 151 -10.61 21.19 29.44
C ARG A 151 -9.52 21.98 28.72
N LYS A 152 -8.46 22.37 29.43
CA LYS A 152 -7.28 23.03 28.82
C LYS A 152 -6.61 22.14 27.77
N ASN A 153 -6.74 20.81 27.85
CA ASN A 153 -6.18 19.90 26.86
C ASN A 153 -6.97 19.89 25.54
N ARG A 154 -8.22 20.36 25.50
CA ARG A 154 -9.00 20.50 24.25
C ARG A 154 -8.33 21.46 23.25
N LYS A 155 -7.53 22.41 23.72
CA LYS A 155 -6.77 23.30 22.82
C LYS A 155 -5.83 22.51 21.91
N TYR A 156 -5.24 21.41 22.39
CA TYR A 156 -4.33 20.58 21.60
C TYR A 156 -5.06 19.70 20.60
N LEU A 157 -6.35 19.40 20.84
CA LEU A 157 -7.18 18.66 19.89
C LEU A 157 -7.26 19.39 18.54
N LYS A 158 -7.20 20.73 18.53
CA LYS A 158 -7.16 21.52 17.29
C LYS A 158 -5.97 21.21 16.39
N TYR A 159 -4.86 20.70 16.93
CA TYR A 159 -3.70 20.30 16.13
C TYR A 159 -3.76 18.83 15.68
N ALA A 160 -4.42 17.96 16.45
CA ALA A 160 -4.59 16.55 16.11
C ALA A 160 -5.73 16.29 15.13
N ILE A 161 -6.80 17.10 15.20
CA ILE A 161 -8.01 16.92 14.40
C ILE A 161 -7.76 17.11 12.89
N PRO A 162 -7.07 18.17 12.41
CA PRO A 162 -6.87 18.37 10.96
C PRO A 162 -6.17 17.20 10.24
N PRO A 163 -5.01 16.69 10.71
CA PRO A 163 -4.37 15.55 10.04
C PRO A 163 -5.21 14.27 10.17
N LEU A 164 -5.93 14.07 11.28
CA LEU A 164 -6.82 12.92 11.45
C LEU A 164 -8.01 12.96 10.48
N LEU A 165 -8.64 14.13 10.33
CA LEU A 165 -9.72 14.34 9.37
C LEU A 165 -9.22 14.14 7.94
N LEU A 166 -8.05 14.69 7.60
CA LEU A 166 -7.45 14.51 6.28
C LEU A 166 -7.23 13.02 5.98
N LEU A 167 -6.71 12.25 6.94
CA LEU A 167 -6.56 10.80 6.79
C LEU A 167 -7.89 10.10 6.54
N ILE A 168 -8.94 10.44 7.29
CA ILE A 168 -10.28 9.85 7.14
C ILE A 168 -10.87 10.20 5.77
N ILE A 169 -10.79 11.47 5.34
CA ILE A 169 -11.28 11.92 4.04
C ILE A 169 -10.56 11.18 2.91
N LEU A 170 -9.24 11.04 2.99
CA LEU A 170 -8.46 10.30 1.99
C LEU A 170 -8.84 8.82 1.96
N LEU A 171 -9.05 8.18 3.12
CA LEU A 171 -9.50 6.79 3.18
C LEU A 171 -10.89 6.57 2.58
N LEU A 172 -11.79 7.56 2.67
CA LEU A 172 -13.14 7.47 2.10
C LEU A 172 -13.19 7.83 0.61
N ALA A 173 -12.44 8.85 0.19
CA ALA A 173 -12.47 9.34 -1.19
C ALA A 173 -11.53 8.53 -2.11
N SER A 174 -10.37 8.13 -1.62
CA SER A 174 -9.33 7.44 -2.40
C SER A 174 -8.54 6.47 -1.50
N PRO A 175 -9.12 5.30 -1.18
CA PRO A 175 -8.44 4.30 -0.36
C PRO A 175 -7.10 3.87 -0.94
N SER A 176 -6.95 3.85 -2.27
CA SER A 176 -5.73 3.44 -2.97
C SER A 176 -4.54 4.37 -2.68
N MET A 177 -4.76 5.67 -2.50
CA MET A 177 -3.72 6.65 -2.16
C MET A 177 -3.09 6.40 -0.79
N ILE A 178 -3.78 5.74 0.14
CA ILE A 178 -3.26 5.42 1.47
C ILE A 178 -2.86 3.95 1.57
N THR A 179 -3.73 3.04 1.12
CA THR A 179 -3.53 1.59 1.32
C THR A 179 -2.37 1.05 0.49
N ALA A 180 -2.20 1.48 -0.76
CA ALA A 180 -1.11 0.98 -1.61
C ALA A 180 0.27 1.43 -1.11
N PRO A 181 0.53 2.74 -0.84
CA PRO A 181 1.79 3.16 -0.23
C PRO A 181 2.05 2.51 1.13
N SER A 182 1.01 2.36 1.97
CA SER A 182 1.15 1.69 3.28
C SER A 182 1.60 0.23 3.14
N LYS A 183 1.01 -0.52 2.20
CA LYS A 183 1.40 -1.90 1.92
C LYS A 183 2.84 -1.99 1.42
N ARG A 184 3.27 -1.05 0.57
CA ARG A 184 4.65 -0.95 0.08
C ARG A 184 5.65 -0.60 1.18
N LEU A 185 5.26 0.29 2.11
CA LEU A 185 6.10 0.70 3.23
C LEU A 185 6.27 -0.43 4.25
N ILE A 186 5.20 -1.18 4.56
CA ILE A 186 5.27 -2.36 5.44
C ILE A 186 6.16 -3.43 4.78
N ARG A 187 5.95 -3.69 3.49
CA ARG A 187 6.79 -4.60 2.69
C ARG A 187 7.98 -3.87 2.05
N HIS A 188 8.68 -3.04 2.82
CA HIS A 188 9.78 -2.20 2.32
C HIS A 188 10.92 -2.96 1.62
N ARG A 189 11.09 -4.26 1.90
CA ARG A 189 12.11 -5.12 1.26
C ARG A 189 11.65 -5.77 -0.05
N ALA A 190 10.36 -5.74 -0.36
CA ALA A 190 9.86 -6.31 -1.61
C ALA A 190 10.06 -5.32 -2.76
N GLU A 191 10.51 -5.86 -3.89
CA GLU A 191 10.45 -5.13 -5.16
C GLU A 191 8.99 -5.04 -5.58
N PHE A 192 8.50 -3.82 -5.67
CA PHE A 192 7.18 -3.55 -6.24
C PHE A 192 7.44 -2.96 -7.60
N GLU A 193 7.14 -3.74 -8.64
CA GLU A 193 7.02 -3.21 -9.98
C GLU A 193 5.82 -2.25 -10.01
N ARG A 194 5.97 -1.14 -10.74
CA ARG A 194 4.84 -0.24 -10.99
C ARG A 194 3.76 -1.05 -11.69
N PRO A 195 2.50 -1.05 -11.20
CA PRO A 195 1.41 -1.65 -11.93
C PRO A 195 1.37 -0.98 -13.30
N LEU A 196 1.24 -1.82 -14.33
CA LEU A 196 1.22 -1.34 -15.70
C LEU A 196 0.09 -0.30 -15.85
N PRO A 197 0.35 0.86 -16.46
CA PRO A 197 -0.66 1.89 -16.66
C PRO A 197 -1.79 1.44 -17.59
N PHE A 198 -1.54 0.37 -18.37
CA PHE A 198 -2.47 -0.25 -19.30
C PHE A 198 -2.17 -1.74 -19.50
N THR A 199 -3.18 -2.48 -19.94
CA THR A 199 -3.09 -3.90 -20.33
C THR A 199 -3.37 -4.03 -21.82
N LEU A 200 -2.73 -5.01 -22.47
CA LEU A 200 -2.95 -5.33 -23.88
C LEU A 200 -3.86 -6.55 -24.03
N HIS A 201 -4.83 -6.46 -24.93
CA HIS A 201 -5.68 -7.56 -25.36
C HIS A 201 -5.57 -7.77 -26.87
N ILE A 202 -5.20 -8.96 -27.31
CA ILE A 202 -5.18 -9.31 -28.74
C ILE A 202 -6.61 -9.64 -29.17
N LEU A 203 -7.11 -8.96 -30.20
CA LEU A 203 -8.47 -9.13 -30.71
C LEU A 203 -8.60 -10.26 -31.75
N ASN A 204 -7.48 -10.83 -32.21
CA ASN A 204 -7.47 -11.93 -33.15
C ASN A 204 -7.84 -13.26 -32.46
N ASP A 205 -8.84 -13.98 -32.99
CA ASP A 205 -9.29 -15.28 -32.44
C ASP A 205 -8.20 -16.36 -32.52
N ARG A 206 -7.38 -16.33 -33.58
CA ARG A 206 -6.30 -17.29 -33.82
C ARG A 206 -5.07 -16.59 -34.36
N MET A 207 -3.91 -17.03 -33.88
CA MET A 207 -2.60 -16.56 -34.34
C MET A 207 -2.09 -17.45 -35.49
N GLU A 208 -2.91 -17.58 -36.52
CA GLU A 208 -2.64 -18.42 -37.69
C GLU A 208 -2.83 -17.60 -38.97
N ALA A 209 -1.86 -17.68 -39.88
CA ALA A 209 -1.90 -17.02 -41.19
C ALA A 209 -1.64 -18.06 -42.29
N VAL A 210 -2.20 -17.88 -43.49
CA VAL A 210 -1.84 -18.71 -44.64
C VAL A 210 -0.56 -18.16 -45.27
N GLN A 211 0.31 -19.05 -45.74
CA GLN A 211 1.55 -18.66 -46.37
C GLN A 211 1.30 -17.76 -47.58
N TYR A 212 2.06 -16.66 -47.66
CA TYR A 212 1.97 -15.58 -48.64
C TYR A 212 0.76 -14.65 -48.52
N ASP A 213 -0.15 -14.89 -47.58
CA ASP A 213 -1.23 -13.96 -47.29
C ASP A 213 -0.77 -12.87 -46.29
N ASP A 214 -1.49 -11.75 -46.32
CA ASP A 214 -1.31 -10.66 -45.37
C ASP A 214 -2.06 -10.98 -44.08
N TYR A 215 -1.44 -10.72 -42.93
CA TYR A 215 -2.05 -10.92 -41.62
C TYR A 215 -2.13 -9.61 -40.85
N THR A 216 -3.35 -9.19 -40.49
CA THR A 216 -3.56 -8.00 -39.67
C THR A 216 -3.71 -8.39 -38.20
N LEU A 217 -2.70 -8.03 -37.40
CA LEU A 217 -2.74 -8.12 -35.94
C LEU A 217 -3.47 -6.90 -35.38
N ARG A 218 -4.51 -7.11 -34.58
CA ARG A 218 -5.26 -6.06 -33.88
C ARG A 218 -5.10 -6.23 -32.37
N VAL A 219 -4.78 -5.12 -31.71
CA VAL A 219 -4.53 -5.07 -30.26
C VAL A 219 -5.34 -3.93 -29.67
N GLU A 220 -6.04 -4.23 -28.60
CA GLU A 220 -6.76 -3.27 -27.77
C GLU A 220 -5.95 -2.98 -26.49
N VAL A 221 -5.90 -1.71 -26.12
CA VAL A 221 -5.22 -1.20 -24.93
C VAL A 221 -6.25 -0.66 -23.96
N VAL A 222 -6.30 -1.24 -22.77
CA VAL A 222 -7.23 -0.83 -21.70
C VAL A 222 -6.43 -0.38 -20.48
N GLY A 223 -6.62 0.87 -20.04
CA GLY A 223 -5.87 1.42 -18.92
C GLY A 223 -6.23 2.86 -18.57
N GLU A 224 -5.65 3.36 -17.48
CA GLU A 224 -5.82 4.76 -17.04
C GLU A 224 -5.03 5.73 -17.92
N GLN A 225 -3.90 5.28 -18.49
CA GLN A 225 -3.09 6.06 -19.43
C GLN A 225 -2.87 5.25 -20.70
N MET A 226 -3.31 5.78 -21.84
CA MET A 226 -3.07 5.16 -23.13
C MET A 226 -1.68 5.52 -23.65
N PRO A 227 -0.92 4.56 -24.21
CA PRO A 227 0.40 4.85 -24.76
C PRO A 227 0.30 5.75 -25.99
N ALA A 228 1.30 6.63 -26.18
CA ALA A 228 1.36 7.51 -27.34
C ALA A 228 1.51 6.74 -28.67
N GLY A 229 2.18 5.58 -28.63
CA GLY A 229 2.38 4.69 -29.77
C GLY A 229 2.76 3.28 -29.33
N MET A 230 2.55 2.33 -30.22
CA MET A 230 2.89 0.92 -30.02
C MET A 230 3.76 0.44 -31.18
N TYR A 231 4.68 -0.47 -30.89
CA TYR A 231 5.63 -1.02 -31.83
C TYR A 231 5.64 -2.54 -31.76
N LEU A 232 5.76 -3.20 -32.90
CA LEU A 232 6.06 -4.61 -33.01
C LEU A 232 7.57 -4.78 -33.03
N SER A 233 8.09 -5.60 -32.12
CA SER A 233 9.51 -5.95 -32.04
C SER A 233 9.72 -7.37 -32.54
N ALA A 234 10.37 -7.49 -33.70
CA ALA A 234 10.80 -8.75 -34.29
C ALA A 234 12.31 -8.66 -34.60
N ASN A 235 13.12 -9.53 -34.00
CA ASN A 235 14.58 -9.59 -34.21
C ASN A 235 15.29 -8.23 -34.10
N THR A 236 14.93 -7.42 -33.09
CA THR A 236 15.49 -6.07 -32.80
C THR A 236 14.92 -4.91 -33.63
N ASN A 237 14.13 -5.18 -34.68
CA ASN A 237 13.47 -4.12 -35.44
C ASN A 237 12.15 -3.71 -34.79
N LEU A 238 11.97 -2.41 -34.57
CA LEU A 238 10.74 -1.82 -34.06
C LEU A 238 9.90 -1.28 -35.21
N ILE A 239 8.71 -1.82 -35.39
CA ILE A 239 7.80 -1.45 -36.46
C ILE A 239 6.54 -0.83 -35.84
N PRO A 240 6.18 0.43 -36.17
CA PRO A 240 5.05 1.10 -35.53
C PRO A 240 3.71 0.49 -35.95
N PHE A 241 2.80 0.34 -34.98
CA PHE A 241 1.39 0.06 -35.23
C PHE A 241 0.68 1.30 -35.77
N ARG A 242 -0.37 1.06 -36.57
CA ARG A 242 -1.32 2.10 -36.98
C ARG A 242 -2.44 2.20 -35.95
N LYS A 243 -2.77 3.42 -35.54
CA LYS A 243 -3.93 3.67 -34.67
C LYS A 243 -5.20 3.66 -35.51
N GLU A 244 -6.14 2.76 -35.21
CA GLU A 244 -7.45 2.68 -35.89
C GLU A 244 -8.50 3.48 -35.14
N ALA A 245 -8.57 3.31 -33.82
CA ALA A 245 -9.53 3.96 -32.94
C ALA A 245 -8.90 4.30 -31.58
N SER A 246 -9.67 4.89 -30.67
CA SER A 246 -9.22 5.11 -29.30
C SER A 246 -8.94 3.77 -28.62
N GLY A 247 -7.69 3.52 -28.22
CA GLY A 247 -7.26 2.27 -27.60
C GLY A 247 -7.06 1.09 -28.56
N VAL A 248 -7.35 1.20 -29.85
CA VAL A 248 -7.20 0.09 -30.81
C VAL A 248 -6.11 0.39 -31.83
N PHE A 249 -5.15 -0.53 -31.91
CA PHE A 249 -4.00 -0.47 -32.80
C PHE A 249 -3.96 -1.69 -33.69
N SER A 250 -3.60 -1.49 -34.96
CA SER A 250 -3.44 -2.58 -35.93
C SER A 250 -2.11 -2.51 -36.66
N TYR A 251 -1.60 -3.68 -37.03
CA TYR A 251 -0.41 -3.80 -37.87
C TYR A 251 -0.62 -4.94 -38.86
N THR A 252 -0.37 -4.66 -40.14
CA THR A 252 -0.47 -5.65 -41.21
C THR A 252 0.93 -6.14 -41.58
N MET A 253 1.14 -7.43 -41.37
CA MET A 253 2.31 -8.15 -41.84
C MET A 253 2.05 -8.61 -43.27
N ASN A 254 2.83 -8.11 -44.21
CA ASN A 254 2.62 -8.43 -45.62
C ASN A 254 3.32 -9.73 -45.98
N LYS A 255 2.62 -10.63 -46.67
CA LYS A 255 3.15 -11.87 -47.27
C LYS A 255 4.00 -12.70 -46.30
N LEU A 256 3.41 -13.17 -45.21
CA LEU A 256 4.09 -14.03 -44.24
C LEU A 256 4.55 -15.34 -44.87
N GLN A 257 5.85 -15.66 -44.78
CA GLN A 257 6.43 -16.86 -45.39
C GLN A 257 6.70 -17.98 -44.38
N HIS A 258 7.02 -17.61 -43.15
CA HIS A 258 7.43 -18.50 -42.06
C HIS A 258 6.82 -18.03 -40.74
N ASP A 259 6.72 -18.95 -39.78
CA ASP A 259 6.33 -18.66 -38.40
C ASP A 259 7.15 -17.48 -37.86
N MET A 260 6.46 -16.53 -37.24
CA MET A 260 7.08 -15.30 -36.76
C MET A 260 6.89 -15.15 -35.25
N HIS A 261 8.00 -14.97 -34.54
CA HIS A 261 8.01 -14.62 -33.12
C HIS A 261 8.15 -13.11 -32.98
N PHE A 262 7.33 -12.52 -32.12
CA PHE A 262 7.36 -11.07 -31.90
C PHE A 262 6.98 -10.72 -30.46
N SER A 263 7.33 -9.51 -30.06
CA SER A 263 6.85 -8.86 -28.84
C SER A 263 6.25 -7.51 -29.19
N ILE A 264 5.38 -7.01 -28.33
CA ILE A 264 4.75 -5.70 -28.50
C ILE A 264 5.37 -4.75 -27.49
N VAL A 265 5.92 -3.65 -27.97
CA VAL A 265 6.57 -2.62 -27.14
C VAL A 265 5.71 -1.36 -27.16
N ALA A 266 5.35 -0.88 -25.98
CA ALA A 266 4.59 0.34 -25.80
C ALA A 266 5.31 1.19 -24.74
N GLU A 267 5.92 2.29 -25.19
CA GLU A 267 6.79 3.14 -24.36
C GLU A 267 7.92 2.32 -23.70
N ASP A 268 7.94 2.25 -22.36
CA ASP A 268 8.95 1.52 -21.59
C ASP A 268 8.55 0.06 -21.30
N TYR A 269 7.39 -0.39 -21.78
CA TYR A 269 6.84 -1.71 -21.47
C TYR A 269 6.89 -2.65 -22.68
N SER A 270 7.29 -3.90 -22.45
CA SER A 270 7.31 -4.97 -23.45
C SER A 270 6.36 -6.10 -23.04
N PHE A 271 5.55 -6.55 -23.98
CA PHE A 271 4.52 -7.58 -23.81
C PHE A 271 4.78 -8.74 -24.78
N GLY A 272 4.72 -9.97 -24.29
CA GLY A 272 4.99 -11.18 -25.07
C GLY A 272 5.92 -12.14 -24.32
N PRO A 273 6.49 -13.16 -24.99
CA PRO A 273 6.53 -13.35 -26.44
C PRO A 273 5.21 -13.88 -27.04
N TYR A 274 4.94 -13.51 -28.28
CA TYR A 274 3.86 -14.05 -29.11
C TYR A 274 4.44 -14.75 -30.35
N SER A 275 3.68 -15.67 -30.92
CA SER A 275 4.03 -16.33 -32.17
C SER A 275 2.81 -16.39 -33.10
N ILE A 276 3.04 -16.19 -34.39
CA ILE A 276 2.07 -16.45 -35.46
C ILE A 276 2.54 -17.68 -36.21
N ARG A 277 1.67 -18.67 -36.34
CA ARG A 277 1.91 -19.88 -37.13
C ARG A 277 1.47 -19.63 -38.57
N VAL A 278 2.34 -19.94 -39.52
CA VAL A 278 2.06 -19.82 -40.95
C VAL A 278 1.71 -21.21 -41.48
N LEU A 279 0.44 -21.39 -41.82
CA LEU A 279 -0.08 -22.59 -42.45
C LEU A 279 0.39 -22.61 -43.91
N PRO A 280 0.98 -23.72 -44.38
CA PRO A 280 1.43 -23.80 -45.76
C PRO A 280 0.25 -23.64 -46.72
N ARG A 281 0.48 -22.92 -47.81
CA ARG A 281 -0.48 -22.85 -48.91
C ARG A 281 -0.22 -24.04 -49.84
N PRO A 282 -1.12 -25.03 -49.91
CA PRO A 282 -0.85 -26.23 -50.70
C PRO A 282 -0.67 -25.85 -52.16
N VAL A 283 0.49 -26.18 -52.71
CA VAL A 283 0.72 -26.08 -54.16
C VAL A 283 0.66 -27.49 -54.75
N VAL A 284 -0.25 -27.67 -55.70
CA VAL A 284 -0.39 -28.92 -56.47
C VAL A 284 0.87 -29.09 -57.31
N THR A 285 1.62 -30.16 -57.07
CA THR A 285 2.84 -30.47 -57.81
C THR A 285 2.60 -31.50 -58.90
N ASN A 286 1.74 -32.49 -58.61
CA ASN A 286 1.37 -33.54 -59.55
C ASN A 286 -0.06 -34.00 -59.25
N TYR A 287 -0.74 -34.52 -60.25
CA TYR A 287 -1.94 -35.30 -60.04
C TYR A 287 -1.87 -36.56 -60.91
N GLU A 288 -2.27 -37.66 -60.30
CA GLU A 288 -2.29 -38.99 -60.88
C GLU A 288 -3.74 -39.44 -60.97
N VAL A 289 -4.16 -39.87 -62.15
CA VAL A 289 -5.49 -40.41 -62.40
C VAL A 289 -5.35 -41.90 -62.68
N SER A 290 -5.82 -42.72 -61.74
CA SER A 290 -5.89 -44.17 -61.89
C SER A 290 -7.23 -44.56 -62.48
N LEU A 291 -7.22 -45.09 -63.70
CA LEU A 291 -8.41 -45.55 -64.42
C LEU A 291 -8.55 -47.05 -64.32
N THR A 292 -9.68 -47.48 -63.76
CA THR A 292 -10.09 -48.89 -63.73
C THR A 292 -11.19 -49.10 -64.75
N TYR A 293 -10.89 -49.85 -65.81
CA TYR A 293 -11.83 -50.11 -66.89
C TYR A 293 -12.80 -51.25 -66.54
N PRO A 294 -14.04 -51.22 -67.08
CA PRO A 294 -14.99 -52.31 -66.90
C PRO A 294 -14.50 -53.62 -67.52
N ARG A 295 -14.86 -54.76 -66.92
CA ARG A 295 -14.42 -56.11 -67.37
C ARG A 295 -14.77 -56.41 -68.83
N TYR A 296 -15.88 -55.86 -69.36
CA TYR A 296 -16.31 -56.07 -70.74
C TYR A 296 -15.41 -55.41 -71.79
N THR A 297 -14.57 -54.45 -71.39
CA THR A 297 -13.65 -53.77 -72.31
C THR A 297 -12.36 -54.56 -72.55
N ALA A 298 -12.09 -55.58 -71.71
CA ALA A 298 -10.83 -56.33 -71.68
C ALA A 298 -9.55 -55.46 -71.61
N LYS A 299 -9.67 -54.19 -71.22
CA LYS A 299 -8.55 -53.26 -71.04
C LYS A 299 -7.89 -53.45 -69.69
N LYS A 300 -6.59 -53.19 -69.63
CA LYS A 300 -5.82 -53.13 -68.37
C LYS A 300 -5.96 -51.74 -67.75
N ASN A 301 -5.89 -51.66 -66.44
CA ASN A 301 -5.90 -50.37 -65.73
C ASN A 301 -4.75 -49.50 -66.21
N GLU A 302 -5.04 -48.22 -66.39
CA GLU A 302 -4.08 -47.21 -66.88
C GLU A 302 -3.93 -46.11 -65.83
N VAL A 303 -2.74 -45.54 -65.75
CA VAL A 303 -2.41 -44.43 -64.86
C VAL A 303 -1.94 -43.27 -65.72
N PHE A 304 -2.61 -42.13 -65.57
CA PHE A 304 -2.26 -40.90 -66.27
C PHE A 304 -1.69 -39.90 -65.26
N GLU A 305 -0.54 -39.32 -65.57
CA GLU A 305 0.05 -38.24 -64.79
C GLU A 305 -0.16 -36.90 -65.50
N ASN A 306 -0.53 -35.86 -64.74
CA ASN A 306 -0.66 -34.47 -65.20
C ASN A 306 -1.49 -34.28 -66.49
N THR A 307 -2.45 -35.15 -66.75
CA THR A 307 -3.29 -35.09 -67.96
C THR A 307 -4.72 -34.72 -67.57
N GLY A 308 -5.19 -33.56 -68.04
CA GLY A 308 -6.52 -33.03 -67.72
C GLY A 308 -7.66 -33.69 -68.50
N ASP A 309 -7.37 -34.22 -69.69
CA ASP A 309 -8.38 -34.77 -70.60
C ASP A 309 -8.06 -36.23 -70.96
N PHE A 310 -9.03 -37.12 -70.78
CA PHE A 310 -8.94 -38.53 -71.17
C PHE A 310 -10.30 -39.04 -71.66
N VAL A 311 -10.27 -39.92 -72.65
CA VAL A 311 -11.48 -40.55 -73.21
C VAL A 311 -11.60 -41.95 -72.63
N VAL A 312 -12.67 -42.22 -71.91
CA VAL A 312 -12.90 -43.50 -71.23
C VAL A 312 -14.21 -44.14 -71.67
N PRO A 313 -14.29 -45.48 -71.76
CA PRO A 313 -15.55 -46.19 -71.91
C PRO A 313 -16.50 -45.86 -70.75
N GLU A 314 -17.79 -45.84 -71.03
CA GLU A 314 -18.84 -45.72 -70.01
C GLU A 314 -18.63 -46.73 -68.87
N GLY A 315 -18.92 -46.37 -67.61
CA GLY A 315 -18.73 -47.26 -66.46
C GLY A 315 -17.29 -47.43 -65.96
N SER A 316 -16.30 -46.72 -66.52
CA SER A 316 -14.93 -46.68 -65.97
C SER A 316 -14.88 -45.92 -64.65
N PHE A 317 -14.10 -46.39 -63.67
CA PHE A 317 -13.89 -45.70 -62.40
C PHE A 317 -12.56 -44.94 -62.44
N ALA A 318 -12.61 -43.64 -62.13
CA ALA A 318 -11.45 -42.76 -62.07
C ALA A 318 -11.16 -42.35 -60.63
N GLU A 319 -9.99 -42.69 -60.13
CA GLU A 319 -9.49 -42.23 -58.84
C GLU A 319 -8.45 -41.12 -59.06
N TRP A 320 -8.74 -39.93 -58.52
CA TRP A 320 -7.85 -38.77 -58.59
C TRP A 320 -7.01 -38.68 -57.33
N LYS A 321 -5.70 -38.80 -57.48
CA LYS A 321 -4.73 -38.61 -56.42
C LYS A 321 -3.98 -37.31 -56.66
N VAL A 322 -4.31 -36.28 -55.88
CA VAL A 322 -3.65 -34.98 -55.95
C VAL A 322 -2.47 -34.97 -54.98
N ILE A 323 -1.26 -34.79 -55.53
CA ILE A 323 -0.03 -34.68 -54.77
C ILE A 323 0.25 -33.19 -54.59
N THR A 324 0.32 -32.74 -53.34
CA THR A 324 0.73 -31.37 -53.00
C THR A 324 2.10 -31.41 -52.34
N ARG A 325 2.86 -30.32 -52.47
CA ARG A 325 4.18 -30.20 -51.82
C ARG A 325 4.08 -30.12 -50.30
N ASP A 326 3.00 -29.53 -49.79
CA ASP A 326 2.95 -29.00 -48.44
C ASP A 326 1.94 -29.70 -47.50
N THR A 327 1.18 -30.68 -48.02
CA THR A 327 0.37 -31.61 -47.21
C THR A 327 0.97 -33.01 -47.33
N ARG A 328 1.70 -33.46 -46.30
CA ARG A 328 2.22 -34.83 -46.21
C ARG A 328 1.70 -35.54 -44.99
#